data_AF-A0A7V6H550-F1
#
_entry.id   AF-A0A7V6H550-F1
#
_cell.length_a   1.000
_cell.length_b   1.000
_cell.length_c   1.000
_cell.angle_alpha   90.00
_cell.angle_beta   90.00
_cell.angle_gamma   90.00
#
_symmetry.space_group_name_H-M   'P 1'
#
loop_
_entity.id
_entity.type
_entity.pdbx_description
1 polymer ?
#
loop_
_entity_poly.entity_id
_entity_poly.type
_entity_poly.pdbx_seq_one_letter_code
_entity_poly.pdbx_strand_id
1 'polypeptide(L)'
;MLVKRILSVLVSLLLMGAFYIYAVLQKNDETENLTWLVQEEKITLNSINEIISTDAQSLVNSFSVEAPLPEKILSGKCYDKKYKGKLVHVLEINAENIQIKGVTPAFAAPLIRKTNLRFVNDNVALFGFPLLKAQDNFNTVYLLVTNKAAFSFTISGTDTTPFTELNIVYPNK
;
A
#
# COMPACT_ATOMS: atom_id res chain seq x y z
N MET A 1 -59.86 -1.08 -23.86
CA MET A 1 -58.57 -1.81 -24.02
C MET A 1 -57.35 -0.90 -24.03
N LEU A 2 -57.37 0.24 -24.75
CA LEU A 2 -56.25 1.18 -24.85
C LEU A 2 -55.78 1.78 -23.52
N VAL A 3 -56.70 2.18 -22.63
CA VAL A 3 -56.37 2.76 -21.31
C VAL A 3 -55.59 1.77 -20.42
N LYS A 4 -55.95 0.48 -20.43
CA LYS A 4 -55.22 -0.55 -19.67
C LYS A 4 -53.81 -0.78 -20.22
N ARG A 5 -53.63 -0.68 -21.55
CA ARG A 5 -52.30 -0.76 -22.20
C ARG A 5 -51.43 0.45 -21.85
N ILE A 6 -51.99 1.66 -21.89
CA ILE A 6 -51.27 2.89 -21.52
C ILE A 6 -50.85 2.84 -20.05
N LEU A 7 -51.76 2.41 -19.16
CA LEU A 7 -51.45 2.25 -17.74
C LEU A 7 -50.34 1.20 -17.52
N SER A 8 -50.38 0.07 -18.23
CA SER A 8 -49.36 -0.98 -18.13
C SER A 8 -47.98 -0.50 -18.59
N VAL A 9 -47.91 0.32 -19.64
CA VAL A 9 -46.65 0.92 -20.12
C VAL A 9 -46.13 1.93 -19.10
N LEU A 10 -47.02 2.75 -18.53
CA LEU A 10 -46.64 3.76 -17.55
C LEU A 10 -46.10 3.11 -16.26
N VAL A 11 -46.74 2.03 -15.80
CA VAL A 11 -46.28 1.24 -14.65
C VAL A 11 -44.93 0.58 -14.95
N SER A 12 -44.74 0.02 -16.15
CA SER A 12 -43.45 -0.58 -16.54
C SER A 12 -42.32 0.45 -16.58
N LEU A 13 -42.60 1.66 -17.09
CA LEU A 13 -41.63 2.75 -17.14
C LEU A 13 -41.25 3.22 -15.73
N LEU A 14 -42.24 3.31 -14.84
CA LEU A 14 -42.04 3.70 -13.44
C LEU A 14 -41.22 2.65 -12.68
N LEU A 15 -41.48 1.36 -12.93
CA LEU A 15 -40.71 0.27 -12.35
C LEU A 15 -39.24 0.33 -12.79
N MET A 16 -39.00 0.52 -14.10
CA MET A 16 -37.66 0.64 -14.65
C MET A 16 -36.91 1.87 -14.11
N GLY A 17 -37.61 2.99 -13.95
CA GLY A 17 -37.07 4.18 -13.29
C GLY A 17 -36.70 3.95 -11.82
N ALA A 18 -37.54 3.22 -11.07
CA ALA A 18 -37.26 2.87 -9.68
C ALA A 18 -36.03 1.97 -9.55
N PHE A 19 -35.90 0.95 -10.42
CA PHE A 19 -34.70 0.10 -10.47
C PHE A 19 -33.44 0.89 -10.86
N TYR A 20 -33.55 1.83 -11.79
CA TYR A 20 -32.43 2.70 -12.16
C TYR A 20 -31.97 3.57 -10.98
N ILE A 21 -32.91 4.20 -10.28
CA ILE A 21 -32.59 5.02 -9.09
C ILE A 21 -31.97 4.14 -7.99
N TYR A 22 -32.52 2.95 -7.75
CA TYR A 22 -31.96 2.00 -6.79
C TYR A 22 -30.52 1.59 -7.15
N ALA A 23 -30.24 1.26 -8.41
CA ALA A 23 -28.90 0.90 -8.88
C ALA A 23 -27.90 2.07 -8.79
N VAL A 24 -28.35 3.30 -9.06
CA VAL A 24 -27.51 4.50 -8.92
C VAL A 24 -27.20 4.79 -7.46
N LEU A 25 -28.17 4.62 -6.55
CA LEU A 25 -27.95 4.80 -5.11
C LEU A 25 -27.06 3.70 -4.53
N GLN A 26 -27.26 2.45 -4.93
CA GLN A 26 -26.48 1.32 -4.42
C GLN A 26 -24.97 1.43 -4.75
N LYS A 27 -24.62 2.10 -5.85
CA LYS A 27 -23.21 2.32 -6.22
C LYS A 27 -22.45 3.19 -5.21
N ASN A 28 -23.13 3.97 -4.38
CA ASN A 28 -22.51 4.82 -3.36
C ASN A 28 -22.54 4.21 -1.94
N ASP A 29 -23.42 3.24 -1.67
CA ASP A 29 -23.59 2.65 -0.33
C ASP A 29 -22.61 1.50 -0.02
N GLU A 30 -21.92 0.93 -1.01
CA GLU A 30 -20.95 -0.16 -0.79
C GLU A 30 -19.70 0.25 0.00
N THR A 31 -19.51 1.54 0.30
CA THR A 31 -18.33 2.04 1.02
C THR A 31 -18.49 2.25 2.51
N GLU A 32 -19.70 2.17 3.09
CA GLU A 32 -19.91 2.63 4.48
C GLU A 32 -20.26 1.55 5.52
N ASN A 33 -20.52 0.29 5.14
CA ASN A 33 -20.94 -0.72 6.14
C ASN A 33 -20.28 -2.10 5.97
N LEU A 34 -18.96 -2.12 5.81
CA LEU A 34 -18.16 -3.33 5.94
C LEU A 34 -17.59 -3.41 7.36
N THR A 35 -18.48 -3.56 8.35
CA THR A 35 -18.13 -3.70 9.79
C THR A 35 -17.36 -5.00 10.11
N TRP A 36 -17.12 -5.84 9.10
CA TRP A 36 -16.36 -7.09 9.19
C TRP A 36 -14.97 -7.03 8.52
N LEU A 37 -14.61 -5.92 7.87
CA LEU A 37 -13.21 -5.66 7.55
C LEU A 37 -12.52 -5.19 8.84
N VAL A 38 -11.44 -5.87 9.22
CA VAL A 38 -10.48 -5.40 10.24
C VAL A 38 -10.35 -3.89 10.05
N GLN A 39 -10.75 -3.11 11.07
CA GLN A 39 -10.69 -1.66 11.01
C GLN A 39 -9.30 -1.29 10.52
N GLU A 40 -9.21 -0.81 9.28
CA GLU A 40 -7.98 -0.19 8.79
C GLU A 40 -7.69 0.89 9.83
N GLU A 41 -6.63 0.70 10.62
CA GLU A 41 -6.16 1.70 11.56
C GLU A 41 -6.05 2.99 10.73
N LYS A 42 -6.95 3.95 11.01
CA LYS A 42 -7.03 5.22 10.28
C LYS A 42 -5.80 6.03 10.70
N ILE A 43 -4.63 5.64 10.20
CA ILE A 43 -3.41 6.42 10.31
C ILE A 43 -3.70 7.69 9.54
N THR A 44 -3.96 8.77 10.28
CA THR A 44 -4.25 10.07 9.71
C THR A 44 -2.91 10.67 9.34
N LEU A 45 -2.52 10.53 8.07
CA LEU A 45 -1.26 11.06 7.58
C LEU A 45 -1.42 12.55 7.30
N ASN A 46 -0.50 13.34 7.84
CA ASN A 46 -0.34 14.72 7.42
C ASN A 46 0.39 14.76 6.08
N SER A 47 0.00 15.69 5.22
CA SER A 47 0.71 15.89 3.96
C SER A 47 2.13 16.39 4.26
N ILE A 48 3.10 15.77 3.63
CA ILE A 48 4.50 16.17 3.69
C ILE A 48 4.96 16.73 2.35
N ASN A 49 5.85 17.70 2.38
CA ASN A 49 6.62 18.02 1.20
C ASN A 49 7.63 16.90 0.93
N GLU A 50 8.04 16.75 -0.32
CA GLU A 50 9.08 15.81 -0.69
C GLU A 50 10.37 16.11 0.09
N ILE A 51 10.88 15.09 0.80
CA ILE A 51 12.10 15.17 1.58
C ILE A 51 13.12 14.23 0.94
N ILE A 52 14.28 14.77 0.59
CA ILE A 52 15.42 14.02 0.08
C ILE A 52 16.52 14.14 1.12
N SER A 53 16.98 13.00 1.65
CA SER A 53 18.00 12.97 2.69
C SER A 53 18.77 11.66 2.66
N THR A 54 19.99 11.68 3.19
CA THR A 54 20.77 10.49 3.52
C THR A 54 20.69 10.15 5.00
N ASP A 55 20.12 11.04 5.83
CA ASP A 55 19.88 10.79 7.24
C ASP A 55 18.64 9.92 7.44
N ALA A 56 18.85 8.73 7.99
CA ALA A 56 17.82 7.75 8.29
C ALA A 56 16.72 8.32 9.20
N GLN A 57 17.09 9.11 10.21
CA GLN A 57 16.13 9.63 11.18
C GLN A 57 15.16 10.63 10.54
N SER A 58 15.69 11.55 9.71
CA SER A 58 14.88 12.50 8.96
C SER A 58 13.88 11.81 8.02
N LEU A 59 14.28 10.73 7.35
CA LEU A 59 13.41 9.96 6.46
C LEU A 59 12.30 9.24 7.23
N VAL A 60 12.62 8.60 8.35
CA VAL A 60 11.63 7.89 9.18
C VAL A 60 10.65 8.84 9.86
N ASN A 61 11.11 9.99 10.35
CA ASN A 61 10.24 11.02 10.91
C ASN A 61 9.19 11.48 9.89
N SER A 62 9.60 11.60 8.62
CA SER A 62 8.71 11.97 7.51
C SER A 62 7.74 10.84 7.18
N PHE A 63 8.25 9.61 7.13
CA PHE A 63 7.45 8.40 6.87
C PHE A 63 6.48 8.05 8.02
N SER A 64 6.65 8.64 9.20
CA SER A 64 5.75 8.52 10.37
C SER A 64 5.58 7.10 10.94
N VAL A 65 6.31 6.10 10.44
CA VAL A 65 6.28 4.70 10.86
C VAL A 65 7.69 4.16 10.92
N GLU A 66 7.96 3.21 11.81
CA GLU A 66 9.24 2.49 11.88
C GLU A 66 9.59 1.83 10.54
N ALA A 67 10.87 1.92 10.15
CA ALA A 67 11.35 1.39 8.88
C ALA A 67 12.68 0.64 9.06
N PRO A 68 12.86 -0.50 8.36
CA PRO A 68 14.14 -1.19 8.32
C PRO A 68 15.06 -0.52 7.31
N LEU A 69 16.04 0.23 7.81
CA LEU A 69 16.96 1.01 6.97
C LEU A 69 18.39 0.47 7.07
N PRO A 70 19.17 0.50 5.98
CA PRO A 70 20.58 0.14 6.03
C PRO A 70 21.36 1.21 6.79
N GLU A 71 22.51 0.83 7.36
CA GLU A 71 23.39 1.78 8.07
C GLU A 71 23.87 2.93 7.17
N LYS A 72 24.17 2.62 5.90
CA LYS A 72 24.65 3.60 4.92
C LYS A 72 23.63 3.80 3.80
N ILE A 73 23.02 4.99 3.77
CA ILE A 73 22.08 5.41 2.72
C ILE A 73 22.83 6.26 1.68
N LEU A 74 22.85 5.82 0.42
CA LEU A 74 23.41 6.60 -0.68
C LEU A 74 22.44 7.69 -1.12
N SER A 75 21.15 7.36 -1.19
CA SER A 75 20.08 8.30 -1.50
C SER A 75 18.78 7.84 -0.87
N GLY A 76 18.06 8.75 -0.22
CA GLY A 76 16.75 8.48 0.36
C GLY A 76 15.76 9.59 0.02
N LYS A 77 14.50 9.20 -0.19
CA LYS A 77 13.41 10.10 -0.55
C LYS A 77 12.12 9.67 0.12
N CYS A 78 11.41 10.61 0.74
CA CYS A 78 10.07 10.41 1.28
C CYS A 78 9.11 11.42 0.66
N TYR A 79 7.97 10.97 0.15
CA TYR A 79 7.02 11.83 -0.57
C TYR A 79 5.57 11.35 -0.45
N ASP A 80 4.64 12.27 -0.70
CA ASP A 80 3.21 12.00 -0.72
C ASP A 80 2.74 11.41 -2.05
N LYS A 81 1.84 10.44 -1.98
CA LYS A 81 1.08 9.92 -3.12
C LYS A 81 -0.38 9.69 -2.72
N LYS A 82 -1.27 9.56 -3.71
CA LYS A 82 -2.65 9.11 -3.49
C LYS A 82 -2.84 7.68 -3.97
N TYR A 83 -3.46 6.84 -3.15
CA TYR A 83 -3.87 5.49 -3.50
C TYR A 83 -5.33 5.26 -3.10
N LYS A 84 -6.17 4.89 -4.08
CA LYS A 84 -7.62 4.73 -3.89
C LYS A 84 -8.29 5.93 -3.16
N GLY A 85 -7.87 7.15 -3.51
CA GLY A 85 -8.39 8.40 -2.93
C GLY A 85 -7.83 8.80 -1.55
N LYS A 86 -7.04 7.94 -0.90
CA LYS A 86 -6.40 8.22 0.39
C LYS A 86 -4.94 8.67 0.21
N LEU A 87 -4.47 9.53 1.12
CA LEU A 87 -3.07 9.94 1.18
C LEU A 87 -2.20 8.79 1.68
N VAL A 88 -1.03 8.61 1.08
CA VAL A 88 -0.02 7.62 1.47
C VAL A 88 1.36 8.27 1.40
N HIS A 89 2.26 7.88 2.30
CA HIS A 89 3.68 8.26 2.20
C HIS A 89 4.45 7.13 1.56
N VAL A 90 5.32 7.47 0.62
CA VAL A 90 6.21 6.54 -0.06
C VAL A 90 7.64 6.87 0.32
N LEU A 91 8.36 5.87 0.79
CA LEU A 91 9.77 5.92 1.11
C LEU A 91 10.54 5.17 0.03
N GLU A 92 11.56 5.79 -0.55
CA GLU A 92 12.48 5.15 -1.49
C GLU A 92 13.90 5.36 -1.00
N ILE A 93 14.64 4.28 -0.80
CA ILE A 93 16.01 4.29 -0.31
C ILE A 93 16.86 3.45 -1.25
N ASN A 94 18.01 3.99 -1.59
CA ASN A 94 19.03 3.33 -2.36
C ASN A 94 20.31 3.26 -1.53
N ALA A 95 20.83 2.05 -1.37
CA ALA A 95 22.08 1.75 -0.70
C ALA A 95 22.96 0.89 -1.63
N GLU A 96 24.17 0.54 -1.20
CA GLU A 96 25.18 -0.10 -2.07
C GLU A 96 24.67 -1.41 -2.69
N ASN A 97 24.01 -2.27 -1.91
CA ASN A 97 23.56 -3.60 -2.37
C ASN A 97 22.05 -3.83 -2.24
N ILE A 98 21.28 -2.80 -1.85
CA ILE A 98 19.85 -2.93 -1.59
C ILE A 98 19.09 -1.66 -1.93
N GLN A 99 17.96 -1.84 -2.62
CA GLN A 99 16.96 -0.80 -2.80
C GLN A 99 15.74 -1.13 -1.94
N ILE A 100 15.28 -0.17 -1.14
CA ILE A 100 14.14 -0.32 -0.25
C ILE A 100 13.03 0.64 -0.72
N LYS A 101 11.83 0.12 -0.91
CA LYS A 101 10.62 0.91 -1.14
C LYS A 101 9.61 0.63 -0.05
N GLY A 102 9.30 1.64 0.77
CA GLY A 102 8.29 1.59 1.81
C GLY A 102 7.03 2.35 1.41
N VAL A 103 5.89 1.92 1.94
CA VAL A 103 4.64 2.68 1.87
C VAL A 103 3.87 2.59 3.19
N THR A 104 3.35 3.72 3.64
CA THR A 104 2.39 3.80 4.74
C THR A 104 1.11 4.50 4.26
N PRO A 105 -0.09 4.02 4.62
CA PRO A 105 -0.36 2.84 5.44
C PRO A 105 -0.23 1.50 4.68
N ALA A 106 -0.25 0.38 5.41
CA ALA A 106 -0.07 -0.97 4.85
C ALA A 106 -1.06 -1.36 3.74
N PHE A 107 -2.28 -0.80 3.72
CA PHE A 107 -3.27 -1.06 2.64
C PHE A 107 -2.75 -0.66 1.25
N ALA A 108 -1.77 0.24 1.20
CA ALA A 108 -1.14 0.72 -0.02
C ALA A 108 0.04 -0.17 -0.49
N ALA A 109 0.29 -1.32 0.16
CA ALA A 109 1.29 -2.32 -0.25
C ALA A 109 1.30 -2.66 -1.76
N PRO A 110 0.15 -2.71 -2.48
CA PRO A 110 0.18 -2.94 -3.92
C PRO A 110 0.98 -1.90 -4.73
N LEU A 111 1.24 -0.69 -4.21
CA LEU A 111 2.05 0.32 -4.89
C LEU A 111 3.53 -0.02 -5.02
N ILE A 112 4.07 -0.79 -4.06
CA ILE A 112 5.49 -1.15 -4.01
C ILE A 112 5.75 -2.59 -4.48
N ARG A 113 4.68 -3.35 -4.73
CA ARG A 113 4.75 -4.71 -5.24
C ARG A 113 5.02 -4.69 -6.74
N LYS A 114 6.13 -5.31 -7.18
CA LYS A 114 6.38 -5.53 -8.61
C LYS A 114 5.29 -6.44 -9.20
N THR A 115 4.71 -6.01 -10.31
CA THR A 115 3.74 -6.78 -11.08
C THR A 115 4.44 -7.93 -11.80
N ASN A 116 3.74 -9.05 -12.00
CA ASN A 116 4.23 -10.27 -12.68
C ASN A 116 5.23 -11.15 -11.91
N LEU A 117 5.48 -10.88 -10.63
CA LEU A 117 6.28 -11.76 -9.78
C LEU A 117 5.40 -12.64 -8.89
N ARG A 118 5.73 -13.94 -8.85
CA ARG A 118 5.12 -14.88 -7.91
C ARG A 118 5.92 -14.86 -6.61
N PHE A 119 5.27 -14.38 -5.56
CA PHE A 119 5.81 -14.36 -4.22
C PHE A 119 5.55 -15.71 -3.54
N VAL A 120 6.59 -16.27 -2.93
CA VAL A 120 6.56 -17.48 -2.10
C VAL A 120 6.96 -17.11 -0.69
N ASN A 121 6.51 -17.89 0.29
CA ASN A 121 6.94 -17.69 1.67
C ASN A 121 8.42 -18.04 1.79
N ASP A 122 9.18 -17.22 2.50
CA ASP A 122 10.56 -17.50 2.87
C ASP A 122 10.66 -17.74 4.38
N ASN A 123 11.70 -18.44 4.84
CA ASN A 123 11.89 -18.72 6.27
C ASN A 123 12.50 -17.53 7.05
N VAL A 124 12.56 -16.36 6.42
CA VAL A 124 13.12 -15.13 7.02
C VAL A 124 11.97 -14.24 7.49
N ALA A 125 12.12 -13.65 8.66
CA ALA A 125 11.16 -12.72 9.23
C ALA A 125 11.86 -11.41 9.63
N LEU A 126 11.15 -10.29 9.47
CA LEU A 126 11.58 -8.96 9.91
C LEU A 126 10.44 -8.31 10.67
N PHE A 127 10.73 -7.64 11.79
CA PHE A 127 9.70 -7.15 12.73
C PHE A 127 8.74 -8.24 13.27
N GLY A 128 9.15 -9.51 13.22
CA GLY A 128 8.26 -10.63 13.57
C GLY A 128 7.20 -10.95 12.50
N PHE A 129 7.25 -10.32 11.33
CA PHE A 129 6.40 -10.63 10.17
C PHE A 129 7.19 -11.44 9.13
N PRO A 130 6.56 -12.41 8.45
CA PRO A 130 7.22 -13.21 7.43
C PRO A 130 7.56 -12.36 6.20
N LEU A 131 8.72 -12.63 5.60
CA LEU A 131 9.10 -12.08 4.31
C LEU A 131 8.61 -12.98 3.19
N LEU A 132 8.01 -12.37 2.17
CA LEU A 132 7.68 -13.06 0.94
C LEU A 132 8.79 -12.81 -0.07
N LYS A 133 9.36 -13.88 -0.62
CA LYS A 133 10.42 -13.82 -1.63
C LYS A 133 9.85 -14.01 -3.02
N ALA A 134 10.33 -13.23 -3.96
CA ALA A 134 10.16 -13.44 -5.39
C ALA A 134 11.50 -13.21 -6.09
N GLN A 135 11.64 -13.78 -7.28
CA GLN A 135 12.84 -13.61 -8.09
C GLN A 135 12.45 -13.14 -9.49
N ASP A 136 13.13 -12.10 -9.93
CA ASP A 136 13.18 -11.64 -11.32
C ASP A 136 14.46 -12.17 -11.97
N ASN A 137 14.63 -12.02 -13.28
CA ASN A 137 15.78 -12.56 -14.03
C ASN A 137 17.14 -12.14 -13.46
N PHE A 138 17.22 -10.99 -12.77
CA PHE A 138 18.47 -10.42 -12.24
C PHE A 138 18.43 -10.06 -10.75
N ASN A 139 17.25 -10.01 -10.14
CA ASN A 139 17.08 -9.44 -8.81
C ASN A 139 16.22 -10.34 -7.93
N THR A 140 16.59 -10.44 -6.65
CA THR A 140 15.73 -11.02 -5.63
C THR A 140 14.92 -9.91 -4.98
N VAL A 141 13.60 -10.09 -4.92
CA VAL A 141 12.66 -9.13 -4.37
C VAL A 141 11.97 -9.71 -3.16
N TYR A 142 12.09 -9.04 -2.02
CA TYR A 142 11.40 -9.43 -0.80
C TYR A 142 10.29 -8.43 -0.49
N LEU A 143 9.16 -8.92 -0.02
CA LEU A 143 8.02 -8.11 0.38
C LEU A 143 7.70 -8.40 1.84
N LEU A 144 7.64 -7.33 2.63
CA LEU A 144 7.23 -7.32 4.02
C LEU A 144 5.94 -6.52 4.12
N VAL A 145 4.93 -7.06 4.80
CA VAL A 145 3.70 -6.33 5.12
C VAL A 145 3.49 -6.40 6.62
N THR A 146 3.54 -5.26 7.28
CA THR A 146 3.24 -5.11 8.70
C THR A 146 1.83 -4.53 8.88
N ASN A 147 1.41 -4.31 10.13
CA ASN A 147 0.12 -3.68 10.41
C ASN A 147 0.07 -2.21 9.96
N LYS A 148 1.20 -1.50 9.96
CA LYS A 148 1.27 -0.05 9.72
C LYS A 148 1.82 0.31 8.36
N ALA A 149 2.77 -0.46 7.84
CA ALA A 149 3.46 -0.17 6.58
C ALA A 149 3.77 -1.44 5.80
N ALA A 150 4.15 -1.28 4.54
CA ALA A 150 4.70 -2.35 3.73
C ALA A 150 6.05 -1.93 3.15
N PHE A 151 6.95 -2.88 2.96
CA PHE A 151 8.30 -2.67 2.45
C PHE A 151 8.66 -3.69 1.37
N SER A 152 9.33 -3.22 0.32
CA SER A 152 9.83 -4.01 -0.78
C SER A 152 11.34 -3.82 -0.85
N PHE A 153 12.08 -4.92 -0.76
CA PHE A 153 13.53 -4.94 -0.81
C PHE A 153 13.96 -5.57 -2.12
N THR A 154 14.66 -4.82 -2.95
CA THR A 154 15.24 -5.33 -4.19
C THR A 154 16.75 -5.44 -3.99
N ILE A 155 17.26 -6.67 -4.10
CA ILE A 155 18.68 -6.98 -4.00
C ILE A 155 19.14 -7.48 -5.37
N SER A 156 20.23 -6.90 -5.87
CA SER A 156 20.86 -7.32 -7.11
C SER A 156 21.63 -8.63 -6.87
N GLY A 157 21.28 -9.69 -7.61
CA GLY A 157 21.86 -11.02 -7.43
C GLY A 157 21.11 -11.93 -6.44
N THR A 158 21.78 -13.00 -6.01
CA THR A 158 21.23 -14.07 -5.15
C THR A 158 21.63 -13.93 -3.67
N ASP A 159 22.34 -12.88 -3.31
CA ASP A 159 22.88 -12.73 -1.96
C ASP A 159 21.78 -12.31 -0.97
N THR A 160 21.68 -13.02 0.16
CA THR A 160 20.71 -12.75 1.23
C THR A 160 21.35 -12.07 2.43
N THR A 161 22.67 -11.83 2.40
CA THR A 161 23.39 -11.04 3.41
C THR A 161 22.80 -9.65 3.74
N PRO A 162 22.09 -8.91 2.83
CA PRO A 162 21.73 -7.51 3.09
C PRO A 162 20.72 -7.31 4.24
N PHE A 163 19.97 -8.34 4.63
CA PHE A 163 18.99 -8.21 5.72
C PHE A 163 19.64 -8.14 7.10
N THR A 164 20.86 -8.65 7.23
CA THR A 164 21.62 -8.66 8.50
C THR A 164 22.12 -7.25 8.87
N GLU A 165 22.23 -6.37 7.89
CA GLU A 165 22.73 -4.99 8.03
C GLU A 165 21.61 -3.96 8.17
N LEU A 166 20.34 -4.41 8.24
CA LEU A 166 19.20 -3.53 8.42
C LEU A 166 19.00 -3.19 9.89
N ASN A 167 19.05 -1.89 10.19
CA ASN A 167 18.71 -1.34 11.48
C ASN A 167 17.25 -0.87 11.48
N ILE A 168 16.54 -1.16 12.56
CA ILE A 168 15.19 -0.66 12.76
C ILE A 168 15.29 0.77 13.28
N VAL A 169 14.81 1.73 12.49
CA VAL A 169 14.77 3.14 12.87
C VAL A 169 13.33 3.52 13.21
N TYR A 170 13.15 4.19 14.35
CA TYR A 170 11.85 4.60 14.87
C TYR A 170 11.65 6.11 14.66
N PRO A 171 10.41 6.57 14.36
CA PRO A 171 10.13 8.01 14.30
C PRO A 171 10.26 8.64 15.68
N ASN A 172 10.80 9.85 15.74
CA ASN A 172 10.79 10.67 16.94
C ASN A 172 9.33 11.00 17.29
N LYS A 173 8.93 10.73 18.53
CA LYS A 173 7.60 11.07 19.05
C LYS A 173 7.46 12.56 19.31
#